data_AF-J9E6N5-F1
#
_entry.id   AF-J9E6N5-F1
#
_cell.length_a   1.000
_cell.length_b   1.000
_cell.length_c   1.000
_cell.angle_alpha   90.00
_cell.angle_beta   90.00
_cell.angle_gamma   90.00
#
_symmetry.space_group_name_H-M   'P 1'
#
loop_
_entity.id
_entity.type
_entity.pdbx_description
1 polymer ?
#
loop_
_entity_poly.entity_id
_entity_poly.type
_entity_poly.pdbx_seq_one_letter_code
_entity_poly.pdbx_strand_id
1 'polypeptide(L)'
;MNQQLLRNMRVHEYVLGFLSVPYDEKNDTEMPKLVTLSHEFLRSFCRNNIENQFRLYKRVSIEDAKEGCLRVDTMEEVATLTAIFKNNRILCQNVSEEVIAHIVNMIEHKARSSIYIEFLQTVVMVQEKEIKSAQEKVAQEICSSSDDVRVYYADSASFEQLKQLMQNTGPEDLTADHPLRYHIDLVRLLALCTRGRNSTTELKCASQLSMDHIVRVLTFPYCLIQVKDAYLQFMLHCYIDADAEMKDVDNVDFIERIMKNIFSDIQMYIASLSQMKTEKPLLPNSALEKYVCYTVTEVLIRLFERPSAYQLIVEI
;
A
#
# COMPACT_ATOMS: atom_id res chain seq x y z
N MET A 1 29.74 -0.18 -6.37
CA MET A 1 29.53 0.21 -7.78
C MET A 1 29.64 1.74 -7.87
N ASN A 2 30.48 2.30 -8.74
CA ASN A 2 30.74 3.75 -8.78
C ASN A 2 29.60 4.48 -9.54
N GLN A 3 28.51 4.82 -8.84
CA GLN A 3 27.33 5.47 -9.41
C GLN A 3 27.65 6.80 -10.11
N GLN A 4 28.69 7.52 -9.65
CA GLN A 4 29.16 8.75 -10.28
C GLN A 4 29.76 8.50 -11.67
N LEU A 5 30.51 7.41 -11.84
CA LEU A 5 31.07 7.03 -13.14
C LEU A 5 29.95 6.68 -14.14
N LEU A 6 28.99 5.84 -13.73
CA LEU A 6 27.84 5.46 -14.59
C LEU A 6 27.02 6.67 -15.03
N ARG A 7 26.84 7.63 -14.10
CA ARG A 7 26.17 8.90 -14.39
C ARG A 7 26.96 9.75 -15.38
N ASN A 8 28.27 9.89 -15.17
CA ASN A 8 29.14 10.70 -16.04
C ASN A 8 29.25 10.11 -17.46
N MET A 9 29.22 8.78 -17.58
CA MET A 9 29.19 8.07 -18.86
C MET A 9 27.78 8.01 -19.49
N ARG A 10 26.76 8.60 -18.85
CA ARG A 10 25.38 8.65 -19.34
C ARG A 10 24.77 7.28 -19.66
N VAL A 11 25.18 6.24 -18.95
CA VAL A 11 24.71 4.85 -19.21
C VAL A 11 23.18 4.75 -19.16
N HIS A 12 22.54 5.46 -18.23
CA HIS A 12 21.09 5.53 -18.11
C HIS A 12 20.39 6.07 -19.37
N GLU A 13 21.00 6.99 -20.13
CA GLU A 13 20.41 7.52 -21.38
C GLU A 13 20.41 6.44 -22.47
N TYR A 14 21.49 5.66 -22.58
CA TYR A 14 21.57 4.53 -23.52
C TYR A 14 20.57 3.43 -23.17
N VAL A 15 20.40 3.13 -21.88
CA VAL A 15 19.42 2.13 -21.42
C VAL A 15 17.99 2.59 -21.72
N LEU A 16 17.68 3.87 -21.51
CA LEU A 16 16.37 4.42 -21.89
C LEU A 16 16.14 4.42 -23.40
N GLY A 17 17.20 4.69 -24.18
CA GLY A 17 17.15 4.56 -25.64
C GLY A 17 16.90 3.11 -26.08
N PHE A 18 17.55 2.15 -25.43
CA PHE A 18 17.33 0.72 -25.69
C PHE A 18 15.89 0.28 -25.39
N LEU A 19 15.30 0.75 -24.28
CA LEU A 19 13.90 0.49 -23.95
C LEU A 19 12.91 1.04 -24.99
N SER A 20 13.33 2.00 -25.81
CA SER A 20 12.50 2.56 -26.90
C SER A 20 12.60 1.75 -28.20
N VAL A 21 13.47 0.73 -28.28
CA VAL A 21 13.69 -0.06 -29.49
C VAL A 21 12.50 -1.03 -29.69
N PRO A 22 11.76 -0.92 -30.81
CA PRO A 22 10.65 -1.83 -31.07
C PRO A 22 11.18 -3.24 -31.39
N TYR A 23 10.46 -4.25 -30.93
CA TYR A 23 10.76 -5.65 -31.19
C TYR A 23 9.48 -6.47 -31.38
N ASP A 24 9.62 -7.68 -31.95
CA ASP A 24 8.51 -8.59 -32.16
C ASP A 24 8.24 -9.40 -30.88
N GLU A 25 7.24 -8.98 -30.10
CA GLU A 25 6.87 -9.64 -28.84
C GLU A 25 6.45 -11.11 -29.01
N LYS A 26 6.08 -11.56 -30.21
CA LYS A 26 5.65 -12.94 -30.46
C LYS A 26 6.81 -13.87 -30.83
N ASN A 27 7.81 -13.33 -31.53
CA ASN A 27 8.90 -14.12 -32.09
C ASN A 27 10.22 -13.94 -31.36
N ASP A 28 10.43 -12.81 -30.68
CA ASP A 28 11.66 -12.53 -29.94
C ASP A 28 11.53 -12.96 -28.48
N THR A 29 12.26 -14.01 -28.11
CA THR A 29 12.25 -14.59 -26.76
C THR A 29 13.35 -14.03 -25.85
N GLU A 30 14.31 -13.27 -26.41
CA GLU A 30 15.44 -12.71 -25.67
C GLU A 30 15.21 -11.24 -25.33
N MET A 31 14.56 -10.48 -26.20
CA MET A 31 14.30 -9.06 -25.96
C MET A 31 13.50 -8.78 -24.69
N PRO A 32 12.43 -9.54 -24.34
CA PRO A 32 11.75 -9.34 -23.06
C PRO A 32 12.69 -9.45 -21.86
N LYS A 33 13.65 -10.39 -21.89
CA LYS A 33 14.65 -10.56 -20.81
C LYS A 33 15.57 -9.35 -20.73
N LEU A 34 16.01 -8.83 -21.87
CA LEU A 34 16.86 -7.63 -21.93
C LEU A 34 16.13 -6.38 -21.44
N VAL A 35 14.83 -6.26 -21.74
CA VAL A 35 13.97 -5.21 -21.21
C VAL A 35 13.89 -5.29 -19.69
N THR A 36 13.61 -6.47 -19.13
CA THR A 36 13.61 -6.68 -17.66
C THR A 36 14.94 -6.30 -17.02
N LEU A 37 16.07 -6.78 -17.58
CA LEU A 37 17.40 -6.44 -17.07
C LEU A 37 17.70 -4.93 -17.15
N SER A 38 17.18 -4.26 -18.17
CA SER A 38 17.30 -2.81 -18.33
C SER A 38 16.55 -2.07 -17.21
N HIS A 39 15.34 -2.51 -16.85
CA HIS A 39 14.61 -1.97 -15.71
C HIS A 39 15.29 -2.26 -14.37
N GLU A 40 15.80 -3.48 -14.15
CA GLU A 40 16.59 -3.81 -12.97
C GLU A 40 17.83 -2.91 -12.82
N PHE A 41 18.51 -2.64 -13.93
CA PHE A 41 19.61 -1.68 -13.95
C PHE A 41 19.14 -0.28 -13.56
N LEU A 42 18.07 0.25 -14.15
CA LEU A 42 17.56 1.59 -13.85
C LEU A 42 17.14 1.73 -12.37
N ARG A 43 16.42 0.73 -11.84
CA ARG A 43 16.03 0.65 -10.43
C ARG A 43 17.26 0.64 -9.51
N SER A 44 18.29 -0.11 -9.88
CA SER A 44 19.56 -0.17 -9.13
C SER A 44 20.37 1.13 -9.24
N PHE A 45 20.31 1.79 -10.40
CA PHE A 45 21.00 3.05 -10.65
C PHE A 45 20.45 4.19 -9.78
N CYS A 46 19.14 4.23 -9.54
CA CYS A 46 18.50 5.26 -8.73
C CYS A 46 18.35 4.91 -7.24
N ARG A 47 18.54 3.65 -6.85
CA ARG A 47 18.38 3.18 -5.47
C ARG A 47 19.17 4.03 -4.48
N ASN A 48 18.45 4.71 -3.57
CA ASN A 48 18.98 5.59 -2.54
C ASN A 48 19.97 6.66 -3.07
N ASN A 49 19.82 7.10 -4.32
CA ASN A 49 20.62 8.16 -4.92
C ASN A 49 19.72 9.26 -5.48
N ILE A 50 19.55 10.31 -4.69
CA ILE A 50 18.66 11.44 -4.98
C ILE A 50 18.99 12.10 -6.34
N GLU A 51 20.28 12.28 -6.67
CA GLU A 51 20.66 12.91 -7.94
C GLU A 51 20.29 12.05 -9.15
N ASN A 52 20.50 10.73 -9.06
CA ASN A 52 20.14 9.80 -10.12
C ASN A 52 18.62 9.69 -10.27
N GLN A 53 17.87 9.71 -9.16
CA GLN A 53 16.41 9.75 -9.16
C GLN A 53 15.88 10.99 -9.90
N PHE A 54 16.39 12.18 -9.58
CA PHE A 54 16.01 13.40 -10.31
C PHE A 54 16.34 13.34 -11.80
N ARG A 55 17.47 12.74 -12.18
CA ARG A 55 17.87 12.61 -13.59
C ARG A 55 16.94 11.66 -14.34
N LEU A 56 16.61 10.51 -13.75
CA LEU A 56 15.66 9.59 -14.37
C LEU A 56 14.26 10.19 -14.45
N TYR A 57 13.80 10.87 -13.40
CA TYR A 57 12.47 11.49 -13.38
C TYR A 57 12.29 12.52 -14.51
N LYS A 58 13.33 13.30 -14.83
CA LYS A 58 13.32 14.22 -15.99
C LYS A 58 13.12 13.54 -17.36
N ARG A 59 13.31 12.22 -17.42
CA ARG A 59 13.15 11.39 -18.62
C ARG A 59 11.88 10.52 -18.56
N VAL A 60 11.04 10.67 -17.54
CA VAL A 60 9.74 9.99 -17.47
C VAL A 60 8.72 10.72 -18.34
N SER A 61 7.92 9.98 -19.11
CA SER A 61 6.80 10.51 -19.89
C SER A 61 5.56 9.65 -19.70
N ILE A 62 4.40 10.29 -19.50
CA ILE A 62 3.09 9.64 -19.32
C ILE A 62 2.18 9.77 -20.55
N GLU A 63 2.36 10.79 -21.39
CA GLU A 63 1.53 11.04 -22.59
C GLU A 63 2.21 10.56 -23.87
N ASP A 64 3.27 11.27 -24.29
CA ASP A 64 3.95 11.02 -25.57
C ASP A 64 5.34 10.42 -25.36
N ALA A 65 5.60 9.31 -26.04
CA ALA A 65 6.91 8.66 -26.07
C ALA A 65 7.90 9.51 -26.88
N LYS A 66 8.67 10.36 -26.20
CA LYS A 66 9.89 10.92 -26.78
C LYS A 66 10.98 9.86 -26.78
N GLU A 67 11.77 9.80 -27.84
CA GLU A 67 12.89 8.86 -27.93
C GLU A 67 13.84 9.04 -26.74
N GLY A 68 14.17 7.94 -26.05
CA GLY A 68 15.02 7.96 -24.86
C GLY A 68 14.32 8.45 -23.58
N CYS A 69 12.99 8.38 -23.53
CA CYS A 69 12.19 8.54 -22.32
C CYS A 69 11.63 7.21 -21.82
N LEU A 70 11.47 7.09 -20.49
CA LEU A 70 10.73 5.99 -19.87
C LEU A 70 9.23 6.27 -20.06
N ARG A 71 8.58 5.52 -20.94
CA ARG A 71 7.14 5.57 -21.14
C ARG A 71 6.44 4.73 -20.08
N VAL A 72 5.65 5.34 -19.21
CA VAL A 72 4.94 4.62 -18.15
C VAL A 72 3.68 3.98 -18.73
N ASP A 73 3.76 2.74 -19.20
CA ASP A 73 2.64 2.09 -19.88
C ASP A 73 2.43 0.62 -19.49
N THR A 74 3.38 -0.02 -18.82
CA THR A 74 3.23 -1.37 -18.27
C THR A 74 3.58 -1.38 -16.78
N MET A 75 3.30 -2.50 -16.13
CA MET A 75 3.65 -2.71 -14.73
C MET A 75 5.16 -2.58 -14.48
N GLU A 76 6.01 -2.95 -15.45
CA GLU A 76 7.46 -2.92 -15.30
C GLU A 76 8.00 -1.47 -15.27
N GLU A 77 7.44 -0.56 -16.07
CA GLU A 77 7.78 0.86 -15.99
C GLU A 77 7.22 1.51 -14.73
N VAL A 78 6.03 1.12 -14.26
CA VAL A 78 5.50 1.61 -12.98
C VAL A 78 6.39 1.18 -11.82
N ALA A 79 6.84 -0.08 -11.78
CA ALA A 79 7.78 -0.51 -10.74
C ALA A 79 9.14 0.22 -10.84
N THR A 80 9.55 0.64 -12.05
CA THR A 80 10.71 1.53 -12.22
C THR A 80 10.44 2.95 -11.72
N LEU A 81 9.25 3.49 -11.99
CA LEU A 81 8.79 4.78 -11.49
C LEU A 81 8.74 4.77 -9.95
N THR A 82 8.24 3.71 -9.34
CA THR A 82 8.28 3.50 -7.88
C THR A 82 9.71 3.60 -7.35
N ALA A 83 10.68 2.93 -7.97
CA ALA A 83 12.09 3.01 -7.56
C ALA A 83 12.70 4.42 -7.70
N ILE A 84 12.24 5.21 -8.68
CA ILE A 84 12.65 6.61 -8.85
C ILE A 84 12.16 7.46 -7.67
N PHE A 85 10.93 7.27 -7.21
CA PHE A 85 10.35 8.04 -6.09
C PHE A 85 10.75 7.51 -4.70
N LYS A 86 11.09 6.23 -4.60
CA LYS A 86 11.37 5.55 -3.31
C LYS A 86 12.44 6.28 -2.49
N ASN A 87 12.11 6.58 -1.23
CA ASN A 87 12.97 7.30 -0.30
C ASN A 87 13.38 8.73 -0.76
N ASN A 88 12.66 9.34 -1.70
CA ASN A 88 12.94 10.70 -2.17
C ASN A 88 11.81 11.66 -1.80
N ARG A 89 11.92 12.27 -0.62
CA ARG A 89 10.91 13.20 -0.09
C ARG A 89 10.63 14.37 -1.03
N ILE A 90 11.63 14.88 -1.74
CA ILE A 90 11.48 16.04 -2.62
C ILE A 90 10.66 15.65 -3.86
N LEU A 91 10.94 14.50 -4.48
CA LEU A 91 10.14 14.02 -5.60
C LEU A 91 8.70 13.73 -5.16
N CYS A 92 8.50 13.00 -4.06
CA CYS A 92 7.16 12.68 -3.56
C CYS A 92 6.35 13.95 -3.24
N GLN A 93 6.96 14.97 -2.63
CA GLN A 93 6.28 16.24 -2.34
C GLN A 93 5.84 16.99 -3.59
N ASN A 94 6.55 16.83 -4.71
CA ASN A 94 6.30 17.50 -5.98
C ASN A 94 5.70 16.58 -7.05
N VAL A 95 5.13 15.43 -6.66
CA VAL A 95 4.41 14.57 -7.60
C VAL A 95 3.24 15.33 -8.24
N SER A 96 3.11 15.25 -9.56
CA SER A 96 2.02 15.90 -10.29
C SER A 96 0.72 15.10 -10.17
N GLU A 97 -0.40 15.81 -10.28
CA GLU A 97 -1.73 15.16 -10.33
C GLU A 97 -1.87 14.30 -11.59
N GLU A 98 -1.28 14.72 -12.71
CA GLU A 98 -1.25 13.96 -13.97
C GLU A 98 -0.62 12.59 -13.81
N VAL A 99 0.50 12.46 -13.07
CA VAL A 99 1.14 11.16 -12.82
C VAL A 99 0.25 10.27 -11.96
N ILE A 100 -0.41 10.83 -10.95
CA ILE A 100 -1.32 10.07 -10.07
C ILE A 100 -2.54 9.59 -10.87
N ALA A 101 -3.19 10.49 -11.61
CA ALA A 101 -4.34 10.19 -12.45
C ALA A 101 -4.00 9.14 -13.52
N HIS A 102 -2.82 9.23 -14.15
CA HIS A 102 -2.36 8.24 -15.12
C HIS A 102 -2.23 6.84 -14.49
N ILE A 103 -1.65 6.73 -13.30
CA ILE A 103 -1.53 5.44 -12.60
C ILE A 103 -2.91 4.88 -12.24
N VAL A 104 -3.85 5.71 -11.77
CA VAL A 104 -5.23 5.27 -11.48
C VAL A 104 -5.95 4.82 -12.76
N ASN A 105 -5.78 5.54 -13.86
CA ASN A 105 -6.30 5.17 -15.18
C ASN A 105 -5.71 3.84 -15.69
N MET A 106 -4.43 3.55 -15.40
CA MET A 106 -3.84 2.24 -15.70
C MET A 106 -4.46 1.11 -14.88
N ILE A 107 -4.80 1.35 -13.60
CA ILE A 107 -5.51 0.36 -12.78
C ILE A 107 -6.89 0.07 -13.39
N GLU A 108 -7.60 1.11 -13.81
CA GLU A 108 -8.95 1.02 -14.34
C GLU A 108 -9.01 0.29 -15.70
N HIS A 109 -8.09 0.59 -16.61
CA HIS A 109 -8.18 0.12 -17.99
C HIS A 109 -7.21 -1.00 -18.37
N LYS A 110 -6.18 -1.28 -17.56
CA LYS A 110 -5.21 -2.35 -17.87
C LYS A 110 -5.37 -3.55 -16.97
N ALA A 111 -5.12 -3.37 -15.68
CA ALA A 111 -5.18 -4.46 -14.71
C ALA A 111 -5.17 -3.95 -13.27
N ARG A 112 -5.87 -4.67 -12.40
CA ARG A 112 -5.73 -4.52 -10.95
C ARG A 112 -4.47 -5.24 -10.50
N SER A 113 -3.44 -4.49 -10.15
CA SER A 113 -2.19 -5.04 -9.63
C SER A 113 -1.66 -4.18 -8.49
N SER A 114 -1.07 -4.86 -7.52
CA SER A 114 -0.50 -4.23 -6.33
C SER A 114 0.70 -3.36 -6.65
N ILE A 115 1.32 -3.53 -7.83
CA ILE A 115 2.43 -2.72 -8.32
C ILE A 115 2.02 -1.25 -8.48
N TYR A 116 0.81 -1.00 -9.00
CA TYR A 116 0.28 0.36 -9.14
C TYR A 116 0.02 1.00 -7.77
N ILE A 117 -0.55 0.21 -6.84
CA ILE A 117 -0.82 0.67 -5.48
C ILE A 117 0.49 0.94 -4.73
N GLU A 118 1.55 0.14 -4.92
CA GLU A 118 2.86 0.38 -4.30
C GLU A 118 3.44 1.75 -4.71
N PHE A 119 3.28 2.17 -5.97
CA PHE A 119 3.67 3.52 -6.39
C PHE A 119 2.92 4.58 -5.58
N LEU A 120 1.60 4.47 -5.49
CA LEU A 120 0.76 5.41 -4.74
C LEU A 120 1.14 5.45 -3.26
N GLN A 121 1.38 4.29 -2.63
CA GLN A 121 1.85 4.20 -1.25
C GLN A 121 3.23 4.86 -1.07
N THR A 122 4.12 4.73 -2.06
CA THR A 122 5.48 5.31 -2.04
C THR A 122 5.47 6.84 -2.08
N VAL A 123 4.51 7.45 -2.78
CA VAL A 123 4.45 8.92 -2.89
C VAL A 123 3.80 9.58 -1.67
N VAL A 124 2.88 8.89 -0.97
CA VAL A 124 2.20 9.45 0.19
C VAL A 124 3.03 9.39 1.48
N MET A 125 4.01 8.49 1.55
CA MET A 125 4.83 8.30 2.75
C MET A 125 6.29 8.00 2.43
N VAL A 126 7.21 8.70 3.09
CA VAL A 126 8.65 8.53 2.93
C VAL A 126 9.30 8.38 4.30
N GLN A 127 9.94 7.23 4.56
CA GLN A 127 10.63 6.93 5.83
C GLN A 127 9.73 7.16 7.06
N GLU A 128 8.53 6.58 7.05
CA GLU A 128 7.50 6.74 8.11
C GLU A 128 7.02 8.19 8.34
N LYS A 129 7.31 9.09 7.40
CA LYS A 129 6.83 10.49 7.44
C LYS A 129 5.91 10.76 6.28
N GLU A 130 4.73 11.25 6.58
CA GLU A 130 3.71 11.63 5.63
C GLU A 130 4.13 12.78 4.70
N ILE A 131 3.53 12.78 3.52
CA ILE A 131 3.60 13.82 2.50
C ILE A 131 2.18 14.35 2.27
N LYS A 132 1.74 15.30 3.10
CA LYS A 132 0.34 15.80 3.11
C LYS A 132 -0.20 16.15 1.72
N SER A 133 0.58 16.86 0.91
CA SER A 133 0.18 17.23 -0.46
C SER A 133 -0.03 16.02 -1.37
N ALA A 134 0.74 14.95 -1.23
CA ALA A 134 0.57 13.74 -2.01
C ALA A 134 -0.60 12.89 -1.48
N GLN A 135 -0.77 12.80 -0.14
CA GLN A 135 -1.92 12.13 0.48
C GLN A 135 -3.24 12.71 -0.03
N GLU A 136 -3.38 14.03 -0.05
CA GLU A 136 -4.60 14.71 -0.52
C GLU A 136 -4.90 14.40 -1.99
N LYS A 137 -3.88 14.49 -2.87
CA LYS A 137 -4.02 14.20 -4.31
C LYS A 137 -4.39 12.74 -4.56
N VAL A 138 -3.67 11.81 -3.92
CA VAL A 138 -3.91 10.36 -4.09
C VAL A 138 -5.27 9.96 -3.53
N ALA A 139 -5.63 10.46 -2.34
CA ALA A 139 -6.94 10.18 -1.77
C ALA A 139 -8.07 10.76 -2.63
N GLN A 140 -7.91 11.97 -3.17
CA GLN A 140 -8.89 12.57 -4.07
C GLN A 140 -9.11 11.71 -5.32
N GLU A 141 -8.03 11.29 -5.97
CA GLU A 141 -8.10 10.48 -7.20
C GLU A 141 -8.73 9.11 -6.94
N ILE A 142 -8.25 8.38 -5.92
CA ILE A 142 -8.76 7.04 -5.57
C ILE A 142 -10.21 7.07 -5.08
N CYS A 143 -10.60 8.07 -4.28
CA CYS A 143 -11.99 8.14 -3.82
C CYS A 143 -12.95 8.55 -4.94
N SER A 144 -12.46 9.17 -6.01
CA SER A 144 -13.27 9.67 -7.13
C SER A 144 -13.24 8.76 -8.36
N SER A 145 -12.42 7.71 -8.38
CA SER A 145 -12.28 6.76 -9.49
C SER A 145 -13.54 5.90 -9.69
N SER A 146 -13.53 4.93 -10.60
CA SER A 146 -14.64 3.98 -10.72
C SER A 146 -14.62 2.88 -9.64
N ASP A 147 -15.72 2.13 -9.55
CA ASP A 147 -15.83 0.95 -8.69
C ASP A 147 -14.88 -0.18 -9.13
N ASP A 148 -14.39 -0.12 -10.37
CA ASP A 148 -13.36 -1.04 -10.86
C ASP A 148 -12.01 -0.82 -10.19
N VAL A 149 -11.74 0.39 -9.70
CA VAL A 149 -10.55 0.70 -8.89
C VAL A 149 -10.87 0.48 -7.41
N ARG A 150 -12.04 0.92 -6.94
CA ARG A 150 -12.48 0.94 -5.53
C ARG A 150 -13.02 -0.40 -5.02
N VAL A 151 -12.20 -1.46 -5.09
CA VAL A 151 -12.60 -2.81 -4.70
C VAL A 151 -12.48 -3.03 -3.17
N TYR A 152 -13.39 -2.42 -2.41
CA TYR A 152 -13.41 -2.44 -0.93
C TYR A 152 -14.27 -3.55 -0.32
N TYR A 153 -15.08 -4.24 -1.13
CA TYR A 153 -16.01 -5.29 -0.71
C TYR A 153 -16.99 -4.87 0.40
N ALA A 154 -17.47 -3.62 0.35
CA ALA A 154 -18.23 -2.98 1.43
C ALA A 154 -19.70 -3.42 1.51
N ASP A 155 -20.32 -3.78 0.39
CA ASP A 155 -21.71 -4.26 0.38
C ASP A 155 -21.82 -5.74 0.75
N SER A 156 -23.04 -6.19 1.06
CA SER A 156 -23.29 -7.57 1.49
C SER A 156 -22.88 -8.63 0.47
N ALA A 157 -23.06 -8.38 -0.83
CA ALA A 157 -22.76 -9.36 -1.88
C ALA A 157 -21.25 -9.44 -2.13
N SER A 158 -20.58 -8.29 -2.22
CA SER A 158 -19.12 -8.25 -2.39
C SER A 158 -18.38 -8.77 -1.15
N PHE A 159 -18.91 -8.58 0.06
CA PHE A 159 -18.30 -9.17 1.26
C PHE A 159 -18.27 -10.70 1.25
N GLU A 160 -19.28 -11.38 0.68
CA GLU A 160 -19.22 -12.84 0.53
C GLU A 160 -18.08 -13.27 -0.41
N GLN A 161 -17.76 -12.47 -1.43
CA GLN A 161 -16.60 -12.71 -2.29
C GLN A 161 -15.29 -12.54 -1.51
N LEU A 162 -15.19 -11.51 -0.65
CA LEU A 162 -14.01 -11.30 0.20
C LEU A 162 -13.79 -12.48 1.15
N LYS A 163 -14.85 -13.04 1.74
CA LYS A 163 -14.75 -14.26 2.56
C LYS A 163 -14.20 -15.44 1.78
N GLN A 164 -14.72 -15.68 0.58
CA GLN A 164 -14.24 -16.76 -0.29
C GLN A 164 -12.77 -16.58 -0.66
N LEU A 165 -12.35 -15.35 -0.98
CA LEU A 165 -10.95 -15.03 -1.23
C LEU A 165 -10.09 -15.39 0.00
N MET A 166 -10.44 -14.93 1.19
CA MET A 166 -9.66 -15.20 2.41
C MET A 166 -9.60 -16.70 2.75
N GLN A 167 -10.66 -17.46 2.51
CA GLN A 167 -10.68 -18.91 2.75
C GLN A 167 -9.85 -19.71 1.75
N ASN A 168 -9.76 -19.23 0.51
CA ASN A 168 -9.10 -19.93 -0.59
C ASN A 168 -7.65 -19.47 -0.83
N THR A 169 -7.18 -18.42 -0.12
CA THR A 169 -5.84 -17.87 -0.31
C THR A 169 -4.88 -18.46 0.72
N GLY A 170 -3.88 -19.23 0.27
CA GLY A 170 -2.76 -19.65 1.09
C GLY A 170 -1.72 -18.54 1.29
N PRO A 171 -0.80 -18.66 2.27
CA PRO A 171 0.24 -17.66 2.52
C PRO A 171 1.16 -17.36 1.33
N GLU A 172 1.37 -18.34 0.45
CA GLU A 172 2.25 -18.22 -0.74
C GLU A 172 1.51 -17.63 -1.96
N ASP A 173 0.18 -17.52 -1.91
CA ASP A 173 -0.65 -17.15 -3.05
C ASP A 173 -0.87 -15.63 -3.20
N LEU A 174 -0.42 -14.83 -2.22
CA LEU A 174 -0.54 -13.37 -2.20
C LEU A 174 0.50 -12.67 -3.11
N THR A 175 0.53 -13.07 -4.38
CA THR A 175 1.31 -12.42 -5.45
C THR A 175 0.74 -11.04 -5.79
N ALA A 176 1.49 -10.23 -6.55
CA ALA A 176 1.12 -8.85 -6.86
C ALA A 176 -0.22 -8.72 -7.61
N ASP A 177 -0.57 -9.73 -8.41
CA ASP A 177 -1.79 -9.74 -9.24
C ASP A 177 -2.96 -10.45 -8.54
N HIS A 178 -2.76 -10.93 -7.31
CA HIS A 178 -3.83 -11.60 -6.56
C HIS A 178 -4.90 -10.57 -6.12
N PRO A 179 -6.20 -10.80 -6.36
CA PRO A 179 -7.26 -9.85 -6.01
C PRO A 179 -7.28 -9.45 -4.53
N LEU A 180 -7.05 -10.42 -3.62
CA LEU A 180 -6.95 -10.14 -2.19
C LEU A 180 -5.74 -9.26 -1.85
N ARG A 181 -4.62 -9.42 -2.58
CA ARG A 181 -3.42 -8.62 -2.34
C ARG A 181 -3.64 -7.17 -2.77
N TYR A 182 -4.28 -6.97 -3.93
CA TYR A 182 -4.71 -5.65 -4.39
C TYR A 182 -5.62 -4.97 -3.35
N HIS A 183 -6.62 -5.69 -2.83
CA HIS A 183 -7.52 -5.17 -1.79
C HIS A 183 -6.79 -4.78 -0.50
N ILE A 184 -5.90 -5.63 0.01
CA ILE A 184 -5.07 -5.32 1.20
C ILE A 184 -4.26 -4.05 0.99
N ASP A 185 -3.59 -3.92 -0.16
CA ASP A 185 -2.77 -2.76 -0.46
C ASP A 185 -3.61 -1.50 -0.70
N LEU A 186 -4.83 -1.62 -1.21
CA LEU A 186 -5.75 -0.50 -1.37
C LEU A 186 -6.26 0.02 -0.01
N VAL A 187 -6.65 -0.87 0.92
CA VAL A 187 -7.02 -0.48 2.30
C VAL A 187 -5.84 0.15 3.03
N ARG A 188 -4.64 -0.43 2.87
CA ARG A 188 -3.41 0.14 3.41
C ARG A 188 -3.13 1.52 2.82
N LEU A 189 -3.35 1.74 1.52
CA LEU A 189 -3.19 3.06 0.91
C LEU A 189 -4.10 4.11 1.57
N LEU A 190 -5.37 3.78 1.83
CA LEU A 190 -6.27 4.69 2.56
C LEU A 190 -5.73 5.02 3.96
N ALA A 191 -5.23 4.02 4.70
CA ALA A 191 -4.60 4.25 6.01
C ALA A 191 -3.39 5.19 5.93
N LEU A 192 -2.54 5.01 4.92
CA LEU A 192 -1.39 5.88 4.69
C LEU A 192 -1.82 7.29 4.29
N CYS A 193 -2.95 7.46 3.59
CA CYS A 193 -3.50 8.77 3.23
C CYS A 193 -4.06 9.55 4.44
N THR A 194 -4.56 8.86 5.47
CA THR A 194 -5.13 9.50 6.66
C THR A 194 -4.11 9.71 7.79
N ARG A 195 -2.95 9.06 7.74
CA ARG A 195 -1.89 9.23 8.75
C ARG A 195 -1.39 10.68 8.83
N GLY A 196 -1.12 11.16 10.04
CA GLY A 196 -0.59 12.52 10.28
C GLY A 196 -1.65 13.61 10.42
N ARG A 197 -2.88 13.19 10.69
CA ARG A 197 -4.07 14.00 10.95
C ARG A 197 -4.42 14.96 9.81
N ASN A 198 -5.25 14.48 8.91
CA ASN A 198 -5.69 15.17 7.71
C ASN A 198 -7.22 15.08 7.61
N SER A 199 -7.92 15.97 8.31
CA SER A 199 -9.38 15.92 8.49
C SER A 199 -10.19 15.80 7.20
N THR A 200 -9.77 16.50 6.12
CA THR A 200 -10.47 16.42 4.83
C THR A 200 -10.29 15.06 4.18
N THR A 201 -9.08 14.50 4.26
CA THR A 201 -8.78 13.17 3.72
C THR A 201 -9.42 12.07 4.57
N GLU A 202 -9.41 12.20 5.90
CA GLU A 202 -10.07 11.30 6.85
C GLU A 202 -11.56 11.14 6.53
N LEU A 203 -12.31 12.24 6.41
CA LEU A 203 -13.74 12.19 6.10
C LEU A 203 -14.01 11.53 4.74
N LYS A 204 -13.18 11.81 3.73
CA LYS A 204 -13.29 11.18 2.41
C LYS A 204 -13.03 9.69 2.49
N CYS A 205 -11.96 9.25 3.15
CA CYS A 205 -11.64 7.83 3.28
C CYS A 205 -12.67 7.08 4.14
N ALA A 206 -13.18 7.69 5.22
CA ALA A 206 -14.24 7.13 6.05
C ALA A 206 -15.55 6.90 5.28
N SER A 207 -15.82 7.69 4.24
CA SER A 207 -16.97 7.47 3.35
C SER A 207 -16.83 6.22 2.47
N GLN A 208 -15.60 5.73 2.25
CA GLN A 208 -15.32 4.54 1.43
C GLN A 208 -15.38 3.24 2.24
N LEU A 209 -14.98 3.30 3.51
CA LEU A 209 -14.89 2.16 4.41
C LEU A 209 -15.44 2.55 5.79
N SER A 210 -16.68 2.15 6.07
CA SER A 210 -17.33 2.46 7.35
C SER A 210 -16.80 1.62 8.51
N MET A 211 -16.98 2.12 9.74
CA MET A 211 -16.62 1.40 10.97
C MET A 211 -17.36 0.05 11.09
N ASP A 212 -18.63 -0.02 10.70
CA ASP A 212 -19.40 -1.27 10.67
C ASP A 212 -18.74 -2.33 9.77
N HIS A 213 -18.31 -1.94 8.56
CA HIS A 213 -17.61 -2.84 7.65
C HIS A 213 -16.25 -3.27 8.21
N ILE A 214 -15.50 -2.36 8.83
CA ILE A 214 -14.23 -2.69 9.51
C ILE A 214 -14.47 -3.78 10.56
N VAL A 215 -15.45 -3.60 11.45
CA VAL A 215 -15.79 -4.59 12.48
C VAL A 215 -16.19 -5.91 11.84
N ARG A 216 -17.01 -5.89 10.78
CA ARG A 216 -17.47 -7.08 10.06
C ARG A 216 -16.30 -7.88 9.46
N VAL A 217 -15.31 -7.21 8.87
CA VAL A 217 -14.10 -7.84 8.31
C VAL A 217 -13.21 -8.41 9.41
N LEU A 218 -12.89 -7.61 10.44
CA LEU A 218 -11.99 -8.04 11.52
C LEU A 218 -12.54 -9.22 12.31
N THR A 219 -13.86 -9.24 12.54
CA THR A 219 -14.53 -10.30 13.31
C THR A 219 -14.88 -11.54 12.50
N PHE A 220 -14.59 -11.56 11.20
CA PHE A 220 -14.77 -12.76 10.40
C PHE A 220 -13.81 -13.89 10.85
N PRO A 221 -14.30 -15.11 11.16
CA PRO A 221 -13.47 -16.17 11.74
C PRO A 221 -12.23 -16.59 10.95
N TYR A 222 -12.26 -16.47 9.62
CA TYR A 222 -11.13 -16.83 8.75
C TYR A 222 -10.41 -15.60 8.17
N CYS A 223 -10.49 -14.47 8.86
CA CYS A 223 -9.81 -13.24 8.43
C CYS A 223 -8.28 -13.40 8.53
N LEU A 224 -7.58 -13.21 7.41
CA LEU A 224 -6.13 -13.33 7.36
C LEU A 224 -5.45 -12.18 8.11
N ILE A 225 -4.30 -12.45 8.74
CA ILE A 225 -3.54 -11.44 9.51
C ILE A 225 -3.18 -10.22 8.66
N GLN A 226 -2.86 -10.41 7.38
CA GLN A 226 -2.54 -9.32 6.45
C GLN A 226 -3.74 -8.39 6.19
N VAL A 227 -4.96 -8.94 6.20
CA VAL A 227 -6.20 -8.16 6.10
C VAL A 227 -6.44 -7.43 7.42
N LYS A 228 -6.33 -8.14 8.55
CA LYS A 228 -6.48 -7.51 9.89
C LYS A 228 -5.52 -6.36 10.10
N ASP A 229 -4.26 -6.52 9.69
CA ASP A 229 -3.24 -5.48 9.76
C ASP A 229 -3.65 -4.21 9.00
N ALA A 230 -4.04 -4.35 7.72
CA ALA A 230 -4.45 -3.21 6.91
C ALA A 230 -5.70 -2.50 7.46
N TYR A 231 -6.70 -3.28 7.91
CA TYR A 231 -7.94 -2.73 8.47
C TYR A 231 -7.74 -2.06 9.83
N LEU A 232 -6.90 -2.62 10.72
CA LEU A 232 -6.57 -1.98 11.99
C LEU A 232 -5.74 -0.71 11.80
N GLN A 233 -4.79 -0.69 10.85
CA GLN A 233 -4.06 0.52 10.50
C GLN A 233 -5.00 1.61 9.94
N PHE A 234 -5.97 1.22 9.11
CA PHE A 234 -6.98 2.15 8.62
C PHE A 234 -7.85 2.70 9.75
N MET A 235 -8.35 1.83 10.64
CA MET A 235 -9.10 2.25 11.83
C MET A 235 -8.27 3.18 12.72
N LEU A 236 -7.00 2.86 12.95
CA LEU A 236 -6.09 3.66 13.76
C LEU A 236 -6.00 5.09 13.22
N HIS A 237 -5.66 5.25 11.94
CA HIS A 237 -5.38 6.57 11.38
C HIS A 237 -6.63 7.34 10.91
N CYS A 238 -7.70 6.63 10.53
CA CYS A 238 -8.92 7.26 10.03
C CYS A 238 -9.99 7.48 11.11
N TYR A 239 -9.98 6.73 12.22
CA TYR A 239 -11.02 6.79 13.25
C TYR A 239 -10.50 7.09 14.67
N ILE A 240 -9.35 6.53 15.06
CA ILE A 240 -8.83 6.67 16.44
C ILE A 240 -7.94 7.90 16.60
N ASP A 241 -6.93 8.06 15.75
CA ASP A 241 -5.99 9.20 15.71
C ASP A 241 -6.36 10.19 14.60
N ALA A 242 -7.66 10.41 14.41
CA ALA A 242 -8.20 11.36 13.44
C ALA A 242 -8.32 12.76 14.06
N ASP A 243 -8.14 13.80 13.23
CA ASP A 243 -8.49 15.18 13.61
C ASP A 243 -10.00 15.42 13.46
N ALA A 244 -10.65 14.73 12.51
CA ALA A 244 -12.10 14.77 12.35
C ALA A 244 -12.82 14.02 13.49
N GLU A 245 -13.97 14.54 13.94
CA GLU A 245 -14.80 13.91 14.96
C GLU A 245 -15.52 12.67 14.38
N MET A 246 -14.94 11.49 14.59
CA MET A 246 -15.46 10.22 14.10
C MET A 246 -16.33 9.53 15.15
N LYS A 247 -17.62 9.84 15.22
CA LYS A 247 -18.53 9.33 16.27
C LYS A 247 -18.61 7.81 16.38
N ASP A 248 -18.38 7.09 15.27
CA ASP A 248 -18.50 5.64 15.23
C ASP A 248 -17.48 4.92 16.15
N VAL A 249 -16.35 5.56 16.45
CA VAL A 249 -15.31 4.99 17.31
C VAL A 249 -15.71 4.98 18.79
N ASP A 250 -16.76 5.71 19.16
CA ASP A 250 -17.32 5.72 20.51
C ASP A 250 -18.46 4.68 20.68
N ASN A 251 -18.76 3.90 19.62
CA ASN A 251 -19.70 2.79 19.71
C ASN A 251 -19.08 1.61 20.47
N VAL A 252 -19.58 1.38 21.69
CA VAL A 252 -19.10 0.33 22.61
C VAL A 252 -19.15 -1.07 21.98
N ASP A 253 -20.21 -1.43 21.23
CA ASP A 253 -20.32 -2.76 20.61
C ASP A 253 -19.22 -2.99 19.57
N PHE A 254 -18.91 -1.97 18.76
CA PHE A 254 -17.83 -2.04 17.77
C PHE A 254 -16.49 -2.25 18.43
N ILE A 255 -16.18 -1.45 19.46
CA ILE A 255 -14.92 -1.54 20.20
C ILE A 255 -14.81 -2.88 20.94
N GLU A 256 -15.86 -3.34 21.62
CA GLU A 256 -15.86 -4.61 22.36
C GLU A 256 -15.58 -5.80 21.42
N ARG A 257 -16.24 -5.83 20.25
CA ARG A 257 -16.05 -6.90 19.26
C ARG A 257 -14.63 -6.92 18.69
N ILE A 258 -14.06 -5.74 18.41
CA ILE A 258 -12.68 -5.62 17.93
C ILE A 258 -11.69 -6.03 19.03
N MET A 259 -11.90 -5.60 20.28
CA MET A 259 -11.06 -5.95 21.42
C MET A 259 -11.07 -7.46 21.67
N LYS A 260 -12.23 -8.13 21.60
CA LYS A 260 -12.31 -9.59 21.68
C LYS A 260 -11.51 -10.29 20.58
N ASN A 261 -11.56 -9.76 19.35
CA ASN A 261 -10.79 -10.29 18.23
C ASN A 261 -9.27 -10.11 18.44
N ILE A 262 -8.84 -8.90 18.80
CA ILE A 262 -7.44 -8.58 19.14
C ILE A 262 -6.93 -9.49 20.25
N PHE A 263 -7.72 -9.71 21.30
CA PHE A 263 -7.34 -10.58 22.40
C PHE A 263 -7.11 -12.03 21.94
N SER A 264 -7.99 -12.56 21.08
CA SER A 264 -7.80 -13.88 20.46
C SER A 264 -6.52 -13.95 19.62
N ASP A 265 -6.19 -12.89 18.88
CA ASP A 265 -4.96 -12.84 18.09
C ASP A 265 -3.70 -12.82 18.96
N ILE A 266 -3.71 -12.05 20.05
CA ILE A 266 -2.62 -12.03 21.04
C ILE A 266 -2.45 -13.41 21.68
N GLN A 267 -3.55 -14.09 22.04
CA GLN A 267 -3.50 -15.45 22.58
C GLN A 267 -2.91 -16.44 21.58
N MET A 268 -3.30 -16.35 20.31
CA MET A 268 -2.73 -17.17 19.23
C MET A 268 -1.23 -16.92 19.09
N TYR A 269 -0.79 -15.66 19.16
CA TYR A 269 0.62 -15.32 19.14
C TYR A 269 1.38 -15.91 20.34
N ILE A 270 0.87 -15.75 21.57
CA ILE A 270 1.45 -16.33 22.80
C ILE A 270 1.51 -17.87 22.71
N ALA A 271 0.47 -18.51 22.17
CA ALA A 271 0.44 -19.95 21.97
C ALA A 271 1.53 -20.40 20.98
N SER A 272 1.68 -19.67 19.87
CA SER A 272 2.74 -19.96 18.90
C SER A 272 4.14 -19.81 19.50
N LEU A 273 4.39 -18.77 20.32
CA LEU A 273 5.63 -18.61 21.08
C LEU A 273 5.86 -19.75 22.10
N SER A 274 4.80 -20.28 22.69
CA SER A 274 4.90 -21.37 23.68
C SER A 274 5.26 -22.70 23.03
N GLN A 275 4.72 -22.99 21.84
CA GLN A 275 5.09 -24.16 21.03
C GLN A 275 6.55 -24.10 20.54
N MET A 276 7.09 -22.89 20.30
CA MET A 276 8.48 -22.65 19.90
C MET A 276 9.53 -22.97 20.98
N LYS A 277 9.15 -23.10 22.26
CA LYS A 277 10.11 -23.56 23.29
C LYS A 277 10.48 -25.05 23.14
N THR A 278 9.75 -25.79 22.31
CA THR A 278 9.84 -27.25 22.16
C THR A 278 10.46 -27.71 20.84
N GLU A 279 10.40 -26.91 19.76
CA GLU A 279 11.00 -27.22 18.46
C GLU A 279 11.63 -25.96 17.82
N LYS A 280 12.69 -26.14 17.01
CA LYS A 280 13.59 -25.12 16.45
C LYS A 280 12.93 -23.76 16.11
N PRO A 281 13.63 -22.62 16.34
CA PRO A 281 13.06 -21.29 16.11
C PRO A 281 12.71 -21.08 14.64
N LEU A 282 11.47 -20.67 14.36
CA LEU A 282 11.11 -20.09 13.06
C LEU A 282 11.57 -18.63 12.99
N LEU A 283 11.78 -18.18 11.75
CA LEU A 283 12.44 -16.94 11.37
C LEU A 283 11.88 -15.72 12.14
N PRO A 284 12.71 -14.93 12.86
CA PRO A 284 12.27 -13.64 13.40
C PRO A 284 11.66 -12.77 12.28
N ASN A 285 10.53 -12.09 12.55
CA ASN A 285 9.70 -11.30 11.61
C ASN A 285 8.51 -12.01 10.94
N SER A 286 7.76 -12.87 11.65
CA SER A 286 6.51 -13.38 11.10
C SER A 286 5.46 -12.27 10.92
N ALA A 287 4.49 -12.46 10.00
CA ALA A 287 3.40 -11.49 9.81
C ALA A 287 2.57 -11.30 11.09
N LEU A 288 2.34 -12.38 11.84
CA LEU A 288 1.63 -12.35 13.13
C LEU A 288 2.39 -11.58 14.20
N GLU A 289 3.70 -11.78 14.30
CA GLU A 289 4.56 -11.04 15.22
C GLU A 289 4.51 -9.54 14.92
N LYS A 290 4.67 -9.13 13.66
CA LYS A 290 4.61 -7.70 13.28
C LYS A 290 3.24 -7.09 13.59
N TYR A 291 2.17 -7.80 13.24
CA TYR A 291 0.81 -7.38 13.51
C TYR A 291 0.56 -7.16 15.02
N VAL A 292 0.95 -8.12 15.86
CA VAL A 292 0.73 -8.02 17.32
C VAL A 292 1.63 -6.97 17.96
N CYS A 293 2.94 -7.00 17.66
CA CYS A 293 3.92 -6.15 18.33
C CYS A 293 3.90 -4.69 17.86
N TYR A 294 3.50 -4.42 16.61
CA TYR A 294 3.44 -3.04 16.09
C TYR A 294 1.99 -2.56 15.98
N THR A 295 1.19 -3.14 15.09
CA THR A 295 -0.16 -2.63 14.76
C THR A 295 -1.12 -2.71 15.95
N VAL A 296 -1.30 -3.89 16.54
CA VAL A 296 -2.20 -4.07 17.69
C VAL A 296 -1.74 -3.25 18.88
N THR A 297 -0.43 -3.23 19.15
CA THR A 297 0.12 -2.47 20.29
C THR A 297 -0.15 -0.97 20.11
N GLU A 298 0.08 -0.41 18.93
CA GLU A 298 -0.20 1.01 18.65
C GLU A 298 -1.70 1.33 18.73
N VAL A 299 -2.56 0.47 18.17
CA VAL A 299 -4.02 0.61 18.28
C VAL A 299 -4.47 0.66 19.73
N LEU A 300 -4.00 -0.28 20.57
CA LEU A 300 -4.36 -0.33 21.98
C LEU A 300 -3.90 0.93 22.71
N ILE A 301 -2.65 1.35 22.52
CA ILE A 301 -2.12 2.58 23.13
C ILE A 301 -2.99 3.78 22.76
N ARG A 302 -3.20 4.02 21.46
CA ARG A 302 -3.96 5.19 21.01
C ARG A 302 -5.43 5.13 21.41
N LEU A 303 -6.04 3.95 21.40
CA LEU A 303 -7.42 3.79 21.84
C LEU A 303 -7.59 4.16 23.32
N PHE A 304 -6.69 3.71 24.19
CA PHE A 304 -6.77 3.97 25.63
C PHE A 304 -6.26 5.37 26.05
N GLU A 305 -5.45 6.03 25.22
CA GLU A 305 -5.06 7.43 25.42
C GLU A 305 -6.19 8.42 25.11
N ARG A 306 -7.30 7.98 24.49
CA ARG A 306 -8.42 8.87 24.15
C ARG A 306 -9.15 9.36 25.42
N PRO A 307 -9.50 10.65 25.51
CA PRO A 307 -10.26 11.18 26.64
C PRO A 307 -11.61 10.47 26.89
N SER A 308 -12.29 10.04 25.82
CA SER A 308 -13.56 9.30 25.89
C SER A 308 -13.39 7.83 26.32
N ALA A 309 -12.18 7.28 26.29
CA ALA A 309 -11.93 5.89 26.66
C ALA A 309 -12.32 5.58 28.11
N TYR A 310 -12.24 6.56 29.01
CA TYR A 310 -12.67 6.38 30.40
C TYR A 310 -14.17 6.08 30.55
N GLN A 311 -15.02 6.58 29.65
CA GLN A 311 -16.45 6.21 29.65
C GLN A 311 -16.66 4.81 29.07
N LEU A 312 -15.96 4.47 27.98
CA LEU A 312 -15.97 3.14 27.37
C LEU A 312 -15.50 2.03 28.33
N ILE A 313 -14.44 2.27 29.12
CA ILE A 313 -13.89 1.28 30.07
C ILE A 313 -14.86 0.95 31.22
N VAL A 314 -15.74 1.89 31.60
CA VAL A 314 -16.70 1.66 32.69
C VAL A 314 -17.91 0.84 32.21
N GLU A 315 -18.17 0.82 30.90
CA GLU A 315 -19.31 0.14 30.28
C GLU A 315 -18.97 -1.26 29.73
N ILE A 316 -17.68 -1.58 29.53
CA ILE A 316 -17.16 -2.90 29.12
C ILE A 316 -16.83 -3.76 30.36
#